data_AF-A0ABD6TCU6-F1
#
_entry.id   AF-A0ABD6TCU6-F1
#
_cell.length_a   1.000
_cell.length_b   1.000
_cell.length_c   1.000
_cell.angle_alpha   90.00
_cell.angle_beta   90.00
_cell.angle_gamma   90.00
#
_symmetry.space_group_name_H-M   'P 1'
#
loop_
_entity.id
_entity.type
_entity.pdbx_description
1 polymer ?
#
loop_
_entity_poly.entity_id
_entity_poly.type
_entity_poly.pdbx_seq_one_letter_code
_entity_poly.pdbx_strand_id
1 'polypeptide(L)'
;MIGKQVGPGKVTEWVNARHAESTKFMDGKIKGIEASLAKGTDNLKFKEGYYVEHLQAQNANRLSGEKVPEEGIRKAGVDKTGEGIPLEEVKPDVLNQIHPDDNGAYGYLPNEGTAYHKPEYDFTDVDWVKGMQNVRKDYLEASKQLEIDIKRMTSEGFSKEDIAKHVVDARNQQKVTARADMTAEERAGLEARNMEKYDNPIGPDSQWLFNKTKKKLIKEGTYINDDEIWSSIIKKSMKKDDVINTLLGLIH
;
A
#
# COMPACT_ATOMS: atom_id res chain seq x y z
N MET A 1 -46.49 -18.26 19.40
CA MET A 1 -45.78 -17.13 20.04
C MET A 1 -44.28 -17.39 20.04
N ILE A 2 -43.58 -16.56 19.27
CA ILE A 2 -42.30 -15.89 19.58
C ILE A 2 -41.05 -16.78 19.52
N GLY A 3 -40.44 -16.76 18.33
CA GLY A 3 -39.06 -17.18 18.10
C GLY A 3 -38.09 -16.25 18.84
N LYS A 4 -37.17 -16.85 19.58
CA LYS A 4 -36.06 -16.13 20.22
C LYS A 4 -35.17 -15.52 19.15
N GLN A 5 -35.15 -14.19 19.10
CA GLN A 5 -34.15 -13.40 18.40
C GLN A 5 -32.80 -13.67 19.06
N VAL A 6 -31.91 -14.37 18.35
CA VAL A 6 -30.54 -14.62 18.80
C VAL A 6 -29.76 -13.34 18.56
N GLY A 7 -29.23 -12.74 19.63
CA GLY A 7 -28.45 -11.51 19.56
C GLY A 7 -27.15 -11.70 18.75
N PRO A 8 -26.55 -10.60 18.26
CA PRO A 8 -25.29 -10.66 17.51
C PRO A 8 -24.20 -11.35 18.33
N GLY A 9 -23.52 -12.32 17.72
CA GLY A 9 -22.42 -13.04 18.37
C GLY A 9 -21.22 -12.13 18.62
N LYS A 10 -20.30 -12.57 19.49
CA LYS A 10 -19.12 -11.79 19.94
C LYS A 10 -18.24 -11.24 18.80
N VAL A 11 -18.20 -11.92 17.65
CA VAL A 11 -17.45 -11.47 16.46
C VAL A 11 -18.14 -10.26 15.80
N THR A 12 -19.48 -10.25 15.76
CA THR A 12 -20.27 -9.15 15.22
C THR A 12 -20.21 -7.90 16.11
N GLU A 13 -20.13 -8.07 17.43
CA GLU A 13 -19.86 -6.95 18.36
C GLU A 13 -18.45 -6.38 18.19
N TRP A 14 -17.45 -7.23 17.94
CA TRP A 14 -16.06 -6.80 17.69
C TRP A 14 -15.92 -6.02 16.37
N VAL A 15 -16.55 -6.48 15.28
CA VAL A 15 -16.54 -5.80 13.98
C VAL A 15 -17.26 -4.44 14.05
N ASN A 16 -18.39 -4.37 14.76
CA ASN A 16 -19.15 -3.12 14.92
C ASN A 16 -18.40 -2.08 15.79
N ALA A 17 -17.67 -2.52 16.83
CA ALA A 17 -16.80 -1.64 17.61
C ALA A 17 -15.67 -1.06 16.74
N ARG A 18 -15.06 -1.89 15.89
CA ARG A 18 -13.96 -1.49 14.99
C ARG A 18 -14.41 -0.55 13.87
N HIS A 19 -15.62 -0.72 13.33
CA HIS A 19 -16.22 0.22 12.37
C HIS A 19 -16.52 1.59 12.98
N ALA A 20 -17.02 1.63 14.21
CA ALA A 20 -17.29 2.89 14.91
C ALA A 20 -15.99 3.65 15.25
N GLU A 21 -14.92 2.93 15.56
CA GLU A 21 -13.59 3.50 15.81
C GLU A 21 -12.90 3.98 14.52
N SER A 22 -13.01 3.22 13.43
CA SER A 22 -12.51 3.61 12.10
C SER A 22 -13.17 4.89 11.57
N THR A 23 -14.48 5.03 11.77
CA THR A 23 -15.22 6.25 11.36
C THR A 23 -14.75 7.47 12.15
N LYS A 24 -14.55 7.33 13.48
CA LYS A 24 -14.02 8.41 14.32
C LYS A 24 -12.58 8.78 13.99
N PHE A 25 -11.78 7.81 13.56
CA PHE A 25 -10.40 8.01 13.12
C PHE A 25 -10.33 8.80 11.80
N MET A 26 -11.21 8.50 10.84
CA MET A 26 -11.33 9.26 9.60
C MET A 26 -11.72 10.72 9.86
N ASP A 27 -12.70 10.95 10.73
CA ASP A 27 -13.09 12.32 11.13
C ASP A 27 -11.95 13.09 11.83
N GLY A 28 -11.13 12.41 12.62
CA GLY A 28 -9.95 13.00 13.26
C GLY A 28 -8.85 13.36 12.27
N LYS A 29 -8.58 12.49 11.28
CA LYS A 29 -7.60 12.74 10.20
C LYS A 29 -8.05 13.88 9.28
N ILE A 30 -9.33 13.93 8.90
CA ILE A 30 -9.87 15.02 8.09
C ILE A 30 -9.69 16.36 8.79
N LYS A 31 -10.03 16.45 10.09
CA LYS A 31 -9.81 17.68 10.89
C LYS A 31 -8.33 18.05 11.04
N GLY A 32 -7.44 17.07 11.16
CA GLY A 32 -5.99 17.30 11.20
C GLY A 32 -5.42 17.83 9.88
N ILE A 33 -5.95 17.35 8.75
CA ILE A 33 -5.61 17.81 7.41
C ILE A 33 -6.16 19.22 7.16
N GLU A 34 -7.41 19.50 7.56
CA GLU A 34 -8.02 20.85 7.50
C GLU A 34 -7.24 21.87 8.33
N ALA A 35 -6.80 21.50 9.54
CA ALA A 35 -5.99 22.36 10.41
C ALA A 35 -4.57 22.59 9.84
N SER A 36 -4.04 21.66 9.07
CA SER A 36 -2.74 21.79 8.38
C SER A 36 -2.86 22.61 7.09
N LEU A 37 -3.97 22.49 6.37
CA LEU A 37 -4.32 23.32 5.20
C LEU A 37 -4.55 24.79 5.58
N ALA A 38 -5.20 25.05 6.72
CA ALA A 38 -5.43 26.40 7.23
C ALA A 38 -4.13 27.16 7.62
N LYS A 39 -3.02 26.44 7.83
CA LYS A 39 -1.71 27.02 8.19
C LYS A 39 -0.77 27.25 7.00
N GLY A 40 -1.15 26.84 5.79
CA GLY A 40 -0.29 26.84 4.60
C GLY A 40 -0.79 27.72 3.45
N THR A 41 -1.46 28.84 3.74
CA THR A 41 -2.23 29.65 2.79
C THR A 41 -1.45 30.32 1.65
N ASP A 42 -0.13 30.30 1.66
CA ASP A 42 0.68 31.01 0.63
C ASP A 42 0.96 30.17 -0.63
N ASN A 43 0.73 28.85 -0.60
CA ASN A 43 1.01 27.92 -1.72
C ASN A 43 -0.24 27.45 -2.49
N LEU A 44 -1.42 28.02 -2.19
CA LEU A 44 -2.71 27.54 -2.72
C LEU A 44 -2.93 27.81 -4.22
N LYS A 45 -2.32 28.86 -4.79
CA LYS A 45 -2.57 29.24 -6.20
C LYS A 45 -2.09 28.20 -7.22
N PHE A 46 -1.11 27.36 -6.88
CA PHE A 46 -0.62 26.31 -7.79
C PHE A 46 -1.34 24.96 -7.60
N LYS A 47 -1.97 24.74 -6.43
CA LYS A 47 -2.68 23.49 -6.11
C LYS A 47 -4.09 23.43 -6.68
N GLU A 48 -4.78 24.57 -6.78
CA GLU A 48 -6.18 24.63 -7.23
C GLU A 48 -6.34 24.29 -8.72
N GLY A 49 -5.37 24.65 -9.57
CA GLY A 49 -5.42 24.32 -11.01
C GLY A 49 -5.13 22.85 -11.32
N TYR A 50 -4.16 22.24 -10.62
CA TYR A 50 -3.70 20.88 -10.94
C TYR A 50 -4.60 19.78 -10.37
N TYR A 51 -5.22 19.99 -9.20
CA TYR A 51 -6.12 19.02 -8.60
C TYR A 51 -7.49 18.95 -9.29
N VAL A 52 -7.99 20.07 -9.81
CA VAL A 52 -9.33 20.15 -10.41
C VAL A 52 -9.35 19.49 -11.80
N GLU A 53 -8.32 19.69 -12.64
CA GLU A 53 -8.26 19.06 -13.97
C GLU A 53 -8.14 17.53 -13.92
N HIS A 54 -7.36 16.97 -12.98
CA HIS A 54 -7.16 15.52 -12.90
C HIS A 54 -8.36 14.78 -12.26
N LEU A 55 -9.03 15.38 -11.28
CA LEU A 55 -10.28 14.80 -10.74
C LEU A 55 -11.44 14.91 -11.73
N GLN A 56 -11.50 15.97 -12.55
CA GLN A 56 -12.49 16.10 -13.61
C GLN A 56 -12.24 15.11 -14.76
N ALA A 57 -10.98 14.86 -15.15
CA ALA A 57 -10.65 13.87 -16.19
C ALA A 57 -10.97 12.43 -15.76
N GLN A 58 -10.77 12.08 -14.49
CA GLN A 58 -11.09 10.74 -13.97
C GLN A 58 -12.60 10.55 -13.73
N ASN A 59 -13.32 11.60 -13.31
CA ASN A 59 -14.77 11.53 -13.12
C ASN A 59 -15.57 11.65 -14.43
N ALA A 60 -15.08 12.36 -15.44
CA ALA A 60 -15.72 12.45 -16.76
C ALA A 60 -15.75 11.08 -17.48
N ASN A 61 -14.72 10.26 -17.30
CA ASN A 61 -14.69 8.89 -17.82
C ASN A 61 -15.65 7.93 -17.09
N ARG A 62 -16.11 8.29 -15.88
CA ARG A 62 -17.04 7.47 -15.09
C ARG A 62 -18.52 7.87 -15.29
N LEU A 63 -18.78 9.07 -15.81
CA LEU A 63 -20.14 9.65 -15.93
C LEU A 63 -20.70 9.68 -17.37
N SER A 64 -19.94 9.23 -18.38
CA SER A 64 -20.52 8.97 -19.71
C SER A 64 -21.22 7.61 -19.69
N GLY A 65 -22.50 7.62 -19.33
CA GLY A 65 -23.36 6.45 -19.25
C GLY A 65 -23.65 5.80 -20.61
N GLU A 66 -22.68 5.07 -21.15
CA GLU A 66 -22.95 4.04 -22.15
C GLU A 66 -23.47 2.79 -21.46
N LYS A 67 -24.72 2.42 -21.78
CA LYS A 67 -25.31 1.14 -21.41
C LYS A 67 -24.43 0.01 -21.94
N VAL A 68 -23.83 -0.76 -21.03
CA VAL A 68 -23.14 -1.99 -21.38
C VAL A 68 -24.19 -3.03 -21.78
N PRO A 69 -24.08 -3.69 -22.95
CA PRO A 69 -25.01 -4.76 -23.32
C PRO A 69 -24.75 -6.00 -22.46
N GLU A 70 -25.81 -6.57 -21.91
CA GLU A 70 -25.81 -7.96 -21.43
C GLU A 70 -25.60 -8.88 -22.64
N GLU A 71 -24.40 -9.48 -22.73
CA GLU A 71 -24.11 -10.86 -23.15
C GLU A 71 -22.64 -11.00 -23.57
N GLY A 72 -21.88 -11.87 -22.87
CA GLY A 72 -20.55 -12.29 -23.30
C GLY A 72 -19.62 -12.62 -22.15
N ILE A 73 -19.58 -13.89 -21.77
CA ILE A 73 -18.72 -14.50 -20.74
C ILE A 73 -17.27 -14.00 -20.86
N ARG A 74 -16.82 -13.23 -19.85
CA ARG A 74 -15.40 -13.08 -19.51
C ARG A 74 -15.25 -13.52 -18.06
N LYS A 75 -14.86 -14.77 -17.82
CA LYS A 75 -14.53 -15.24 -16.47
C LYS A 75 -13.19 -15.93 -16.45
N ALA A 76 -12.18 -15.10 -16.19
CA ALA A 76 -11.03 -15.44 -15.39
C ALA A 76 -10.59 -14.15 -14.66
N GLY A 77 -10.49 -14.17 -13.32
CA GLY A 77 -10.09 -13.02 -12.49
C GLY A 77 -11.22 -12.21 -11.81
N VAL A 78 -12.47 -12.69 -11.80
CA VAL A 78 -13.59 -12.03 -11.11
C VAL A 78 -14.22 -13.00 -10.10
N ASP A 79 -14.48 -12.52 -8.90
CA ASP A 79 -14.45 -13.30 -7.66
C ASP A 79 -15.74 -13.19 -6.81
N LYS A 80 -15.66 -13.57 -5.52
CA LYS A 80 -16.76 -13.41 -4.54
C LYS A 80 -17.29 -11.98 -4.44
N THR A 81 -16.42 -10.97 -4.52
CA THR A 81 -16.81 -9.55 -4.46
C THR A 81 -17.27 -9.01 -5.81
N GLY A 82 -16.86 -9.64 -6.91
CA GLY A 82 -17.08 -9.16 -8.26
C GLY A 82 -16.14 -8.03 -8.67
N GLU A 83 -15.10 -7.74 -7.86
CA GLU A 83 -14.19 -6.59 -8.01
C GLU A 83 -12.73 -6.99 -8.30
N GLY A 84 -12.46 -8.27 -8.58
CA GLY A 84 -11.13 -8.78 -8.97
C GLY A 84 -10.55 -8.19 -10.26
N ILE A 85 -9.23 -8.29 -10.42
CA ILE A 85 -8.51 -7.86 -11.64
C ILE A 85 -8.70 -8.93 -12.73
N PRO A 86 -9.11 -8.57 -13.96
CA PRO A 86 -9.22 -9.55 -15.05
C PRO A 86 -7.89 -10.28 -15.30
N LEU A 87 -7.95 -11.59 -15.62
CA LEU A 87 -6.75 -12.41 -15.83
C LEU A 87 -5.81 -11.83 -16.90
N GLU A 88 -6.38 -11.26 -17.96
CA GLU A 88 -5.66 -10.62 -19.06
C GLU A 88 -4.88 -9.36 -18.65
N GLU A 89 -5.25 -8.72 -17.53
CA GLU A 89 -4.57 -7.54 -16.99
C GLU A 89 -3.47 -7.90 -15.98
N VAL A 90 -3.46 -9.16 -15.50
CA VAL A 90 -2.45 -9.61 -14.54
C VAL A 90 -1.14 -9.92 -15.25
N LYS A 91 -0.03 -9.40 -14.69
CA LYS A 91 1.30 -9.61 -15.26
C LYS A 91 1.70 -11.09 -15.22
N PRO A 92 2.37 -11.63 -16.26
CA PRO A 92 2.75 -13.04 -16.30
C PRO A 92 3.64 -13.49 -15.13
N ASP A 93 4.52 -12.64 -14.61
CA ASP A 93 5.38 -12.95 -13.45
C ASP A 93 4.62 -13.01 -12.12
N VAL A 94 3.49 -12.30 -12.03
CA VAL A 94 2.55 -12.40 -10.91
C VAL A 94 1.80 -13.73 -10.97
N LEU A 95 1.36 -14.17 -12.16
CA LEU A 95 0.66 -15.45 -12.35
C LEU A 95 1.53 -16.69 -12.06
N ASN A 96 2.84 -16.54 -11.99
CA ASN A 96 3.71 -17.62 -11.48
C ASN A 96 3.57 -17.81 -9.96
N GLN A 97 3.02 -16.83 -9.24
CA GLN A 97 2.92 -16.81 -7.79
C GLN A 97 1.49 -16.93 -7.26
N ILE A 98 0.49 -16.72 -8.10
CA ILE A 98 -0.92 -16.81 -7.74
C ILE A 98 -1.68 -17.56 -8.84
N HIS A 99 -2.84 -18.11 -8.52
CA HIS A 99 -3.74 -18.70 -9.50
C HIS A 99 -5.15 -18.11 -9.34
N PRO A 100 -5.93 -18.01 -10.44
CA PRO A 100 -7.34 -17.66 -10.34
C PRO A 100 -8.10 -18.69 -9.50
N ASP A 101 -8.92 -18.23 -8.57
CA ASP A 101 -9.77 -19.10 -7.75
C ASP A 101 -11.02 -18.33 -7.30
N ASP A 102 -12.20 -18.90 -7.56
CA ASP A 102 -13.50 -18.32 -7.20
C ASP A 102 -13.71 -18.19 -5.67
N ASN A 103 -12.91 -18.89 -4.86
CA ASN A 103 -12.92 -18.76 -3.40
C ASN A 103 -12.10 -17.57 -2.90
N GLY A 104 -11.20 -17.02 -3.70
CA GLY A 104 -10.44 -15.82 -3.37
C GLY A 104 -11.38 -14.60 -3.28
N ALA A 105 -11.13 -13.73 -2.31
CA ALA A 105 -11.93 -12.52 -2.08
C ALA A 105 -11.68 -11.39 -3.10
N TYR A 106 -10.71 -11.55 -4.00
CA TYR A 106 -10.55 -10.77 -5.24
C TYR A 106 -10.13 -11.66 -6.42
N GLY A 107 -10.41 -12.98 -6.34
CA GLY A 107 -10.39 -13.88 -7.50
C GLY A 107 -9.09 -14.63 -7.70
N TYR A 108 -8.18 -14.51 -6.73
CA TYR A 108 -6.88 -15.14 -6.75
C TYR A 108 -6.51 -15.70 -5.39
N LEU A 109 -5.77 -16.81 -5.40
CA LEU A 109 -5.11 -17.36 -4.23
C LEU A 109 -3.60 -17.53 -4.49
N PRO A 110 -2.76 -17.42 -3.46
CA PRO A 110 -1.33 -17.63 -3.60
C PRO A 110 -1.01 -19.10 -3.87
N ASN A 111 -0.05 -19.35 -4.77
CA ASN A 111 0.45 -20.70 -5.04
C ASN A 111 1.23 -21.23 -3.83
N GLU A 112 1.23 -22.54 -3.62
CA GLU A 112 1.99 -23.17 -2.54
C GLU A 112 3.48 -22.80 -2.59
N GLY A 113 4.06 -22.53 -1.42
CA GLY A 113 5.48 -22.17 -1.29
C GLY A 113 5.83 -20.72 -1.67
N THR A 114 4.86 -19.91 -2.08
CA THR A 114 5.08 -18.49 -2.38
C THR A 114 5.05 -17.61 -1.13
N ALA A 115 5.46 -16.35 -1.27
CA ALA A 115 5.58 -15.41 -0.15
C ALA A 115 4.28 -15.19 0.64
N TYR A 116 3.13 -15.33 -0.04
CA TYR A 116 1.79 -15.08 0.49
C TYR A 116 1.00 -16.35 0.81
N HIS A 117 1.55 -17.53 0.53
CA HIS A 117 0.97 -18.81 0.97
C HIS A 117 1.46 -19.15 2.39
N LYS A 118 0.92 -18.44 3.38
CA LYS A 118 1.26 -18.61 4.79
C LYS A 118 0.01 -18.58 5.66
N PRO A 119 0.00 -19.25 6.83
CA PRO A 119 -1.15 -19.28 7.73
C PRO A 119 -1.60 -17.90 8.23
N GLU A 120 -0.72 -16.89 8.18
CA GLU A 120 -1.04 -15.52 8.59
C GLU A 120 -1.91 -14.76 7.57
N TYR A 121 -2.08 -15.30 6.36
CA TYR A 121 -2.83 -14.66 5.29
C TYR A 121 -4.01 -15.54 4.86
N ASP A 122 -5.23 -15.00 4.94
CA ASP A 122 -6.44 -15.67 4.47
C ASP A 122 -7.11 -14.85 3.38
N PHE A 123 -6.75 -15.13 2.13
CA PHE A 123 -7.33 -14.46 0.97
C PHE A 123 -8.75 -14.95 0.64
N THR A 124 -9.33 -15.87 1.41
CA THR A 124 -10.72 -16.31 1.27
C THR A 124 -11.69 -15.56 2.21
N ASP A 125 -11.16 -14.92 3.26
CA ASP A 125 -11.90 -14.08 4.20
C ASP A 125 -12.07 -12.66 3.65
N VAL A 126 -13.28 -12.35 3.19
CA VAL A 126 -13.60 -11.06 2.55
C VAL A 126 -13.38 -9.86 3.49
N ASP A 127 -13.69 -9.99 4.77
CA ASP A 127 -13.57 -8.86 5.71
C ASP A 127 -12.11 -8.58 6.05
N TRP A 128 -11.32 -9.65 6.26
CA TRP A 128 -9.88 -9.54 6.44
C TRP A 128 -9.20 -8.93 5.20
N VAL A 129 -9.52 -9.43 4.00
CA VAL A 129 -8.95 -8.94 2.73
C VAL A 129 -9.34 -7.49 2.48
N LYS A 130 -10.57 -7.06 2.77
CA LYS A 130 -10.97 -5.64 2.70
C LYS A 130 -10.18 -4.75 3.65
N GLY A 131 -9.92 -5.22 4.88
CA GLY A 131 -9.03 -4.53 5.81
C GLY A 131 -7.63 -4.34 5.24
N MET A 132 -7.04 -5.39 4.67
CA MET A 132 -5.72 -5.34 4.05
C MET A 132 -5.70 -4.47 2.78
N GLN A 133 -6.76 -4.50 1.99
CA GLN A 133 -6.92 -3.67 0.81
C GLN A 133 -6.87 -2.18 1.18
N ASN A 134 -7.54 -1.76 2.25
CA ASN A 134 -7.51 -0.36 2.72
C ASN A 134 -6.10 0.07 3.15
N VAL A 135 -5.42 -0.75 3.94
CA VAL A 135 -4.01 -0.50 4.33
C VAL A 135 -3.13 -0.38 3.08
N ARG A 136 -3.38 -1.22 2.06
CA ARG A 136 -2.62 -1.19 0.82
C ARG A 136 -2.94 0.02 -0.05
N LYS A 137 -4.19 0.49 -0.09
CA LYS A 137 -4.59 1.75 -0.75
C LYS A 137 -3.85 2.95 -0.15
N ASP A 138 -3.81 3.06 1.19
CA ASP A 138 -3.05 4.10 1.89
C ASP A 138 -1.57 4.08 1.51
N TYR A 139 -0.96 2.89 1.44
CA TYR A 139 0.42 2.72 0.99
C TYR A 139 0.64 3.18 -0.46
N LEU A 140 -0.28 2.84 -1.37
CA LEU A 140 -0.18 3.21 -2.78
C LEU A 140 -0.36 4.72 -2.99
N GLU A 141 -1.29 5.34 -2.26
CA GLU A 141 -1.47 6.80 -2.28
C GLU A 141 -0.24 7.53 -1.76
N ALA A 142 0.28 7.11 -0.60
CA ALA A 142 1.51 7.68 -0.05
C ALA A 142 2.74 7.44 -0.97
N SER A 143 2.73 6.34 -1.74
CA SER A 143 3.74 6.10 -2.78
C SER A 143 3.62 7.10 -3.94
N LYS A 144 2.41 7.41 -4.41
CA LYS A 144 2.18 8.42 -5.45
C LYS A 144 2.68 9.79 -5.00
N GLN A 145 2.43 10.17 -3.74
CA GLN A 145 2.95 11.41 -3.18
C GLN A 145 4.49 11.43 -3.16
N LEU A 146 5.13 10.31 -2.81
CA LEU A 146 6.59 10.21 -2.88
C LEU A 146 7.15 10.31 -4.30
N GLU A 147 6.44 9.80 -5.32
CA GLU A 147 6.84 10.00 -6.71
C GLU A 147 6.82 11.48 -7.11
N ILE A 148 5.82 12.24 -6.63
CA ILE A 148 5.74 13.69 -6.82
C ILE A 148 6.92 14.39 -6.11
N ASP A 149 7.20 14.02 -4.87
CA ASP A 149 8.29 14.59 -4.09
C ASP A 149 9.66 14.33 -4.75
N ILE A 150 9.91 13.10 -5.24
CA ILE A 150 11.13 12.75 -5.95
C ILE A 150 11.29 13.62 -7.21
N LYS A 151 10.22 13.77 -8.01
CA LYS A 151 10.26 14.61 -9.22
C LYS A 151 10.57 16.07 -8.87
N ARG A 152 9.90 16.61 -7.85
CA ARG A 152 10.12 17.97 -7.35
C ARG A 152 11.55 18.16 -6.88
N MET A 153 12.04 17.34 -5.95
CA MET A 153 13.40 17.42 -5.43
C MET A 153 14.45 17.28 -6.54
N THR A 154 14.21 16.42 -7.52
CA THR A 154 15.07 16.30 -8.70
C THR A 154 15.10 17.60 -9.51
N SER A 155 13.94 18.22 -9.76
CA SER A 155 13.84 19.48 -10.51
C SER A 155 14.44 20.68 -9.77
N GLU A 156 14.43 20.65 -8.44
CA GLU A 156 15.03 21.67 -7.57
C GLU A 156 16.55 21.45 -7.38
N GLY A 157 17.13 20.39 -7.96
CA GLY A 157 18.57 20.13 -7.92
C GLY A 157 19.08 19.47 -6.63
N PHE A 158 18.21 18.81 -5.87
CA PHE A 158 18.62 18.06 -4.69
C PHE A 158 19.54 16.90 -5.07
N SER A 159 20.48 16.57 -4.18
CA SER A 159 21.36 15.43 -4.37
C SER A 159 20.56 14.11 -4.32
N LYS A 160 21.07 13.07 -4.99
CA LYS A 160 20.49 11.72 -4.90
C LYS A 160 20.50 11.19 -3.46
N GLU A 161 21.48 11.59 -2.66
CA GLU A 161 21.53 11.27 -1.24
C GLU A 161 20.35 11.87 -0.47
N ASP A 162 20.07 13.17 -0.67
CA ASP A 162 18.96 13.85 0.02
C ASP A 162 17.60 13.26 -0.40
N ILE A 163 17.44 12.96 -1.68
CA ILE A 163 16.24 12.28 -2.19
C ILE A 163 16.12 10.88 -1.58
N ALA A 164 17.21 10.11 -1.50
CA ALA A 164 17.20 8.78 -0.90
C ALA A 164 16.86 8.83 0.60
N LYS A 165 17.41 9.78 1.35
CA LYS A 165 17.09 10.02 2.77
C LYS A 165 15.60 10.31 2.94
N HIS A 166 15.07 11.30 2.20
CA HIS A 166 13.64 11.66 2.23
C HIS A 166 12.74 10.45 1.98
N VAL A 167 13.02 9.69 0.93
CA VAL A 167 12.20 8.52 0.57
C VAL A 167 12.29 7.42 1.63
N VAL A 168 13.48 7.11 2.14
CA VAL A 168 13.65 6.07 3.17
C VAL A 168 12.96 6.47 4.47
N ASP A 169 13.09 7.73 4.89
CA ASP A 169 12.47 8.24 6.10
C ASP A 169 10.94 8.23 5.99
N ALA A 170 10.40 8.67 4.84
CA ALA A 170 8.96 8.58 4.59
C ALA A 170 8.45 7.14 4.60
N ARG A 171 9.19 6.18 4.04
CA ARG A 171 8.86 4.75 4.12
C ARG A 171 8.93 4.21 5.54
N ASN A 172 9.90 4.67 6.34
CA ASN A 172 10.00 4.30 7.75
C ASN A 172 8.84 4.88 8.56
N GLN A 173 8.40 6.11 8.28
CA GLN A 173 7.21 6.68 8.91
C GLN A 173 5.93 5.95 8.53
N GLN A 174 5.77 5.53 7.28
CA GLN A 174 4.65 4.67 6.87
C GLN A 174 4.60 3.36 7.68
N LYS A 175 5.76 2.75 7.96
CA LYS A 175 5.83 1.56 8.84
C LYS A 175 5.39 1.90 10.27
N VAL A 176 5.82 3.04 10.82
CA VAL A 176 5.41 3.47 12.16
C VAL A 176 3.90 3.65 12.22
N THR A 177 3.30 4.35 11.25
CA THR A 177 1.85 4.54 11.17
C THR A 177 1.12 3.20 11.05
N ALA A 178 1.56 2.30 10.16
CA ALA A 178 0.93 0.98 10.00
C ALA A 178 1.03 0.10 11.26
N ARG A 179 2.07 0.30 12.09
CA ARG A 179 2.28 -0.43 13.35
C ARG A 179 1.58 0.22 14.54
N ALA A 180 0.96 1.39 14.38
CA ALA A 180 0.23 2.06 15.45
C ALA A 180 -0.93 1.21 15.97
N ASP A 181 -1.55 0.44 15.09
CA ASP A 181 -2.70 -0.42 15.39
C ASP A 181 -2.30 -1.84 15.86
N MET A 182 -1.00 -2.16 15.90
CA MET A 182 -0.49 -3.41 16.47
C MET A 182 -0.55 -3.40 17.98
N THR A 183 -0.69 -4.59 18.58
CA THR A 183 -0.51 -4.75 20.03
C THR A 183 0.93 -4.40 20.43
N ALA A 184 1.12 -4.03 21.70
CA ALA A 184 2.45 -3.71 22.23
C ALA A 184 3.43 -4.90 22.10
N GLU A 185 2.92 -6.13 22.25
CA GLU A 185 3.70 -7.37 22.16
C GLU A 185 4.17 -7.65 20.73
N GLU A 186 3.26 -7.55 19.74
CA GLU A 186 3.62 -7.71 18.32
C GLU A 186 4.63 -6.65 17.87
N ARG A 187 4.43 -5.40 18.32
CA ARG A 187 5.35 -4.30 18.02
C ARG A 187 6.73 -4.54 18.64
N ALA A 188 6.79 -4.93 19.92
CA ALA A 188 8.05 -5.21 20.62
C ALA A 188 8.82 -6.37 19.96
N GLY A 189 8.12 -7.42 19.53
CA GLY A 189 8.74 -8.52 18.79
C GLY A 189 9.37 -8.07 17.46
N LEU A 190 8.69 -7.21 16.71
CA LEU A 190 9.22 -6.63 15.47
C LEU A 190 10.42 -5.71 15.73
N GLU A 191 10.34 -4.86 16.75
CA GLU A 191 11.40 -3.92 17.11
C GLU A 191 12.66 -4.66 17.58
N ALA A 192 12.53 -5.68 18.43
CA ALA A 192 13.65 -6.51 18.89
C ALA A 192 14.39 -7.16 17.71
N ARG A 193 13.64 -7.76 16.76
CA ARG A 193 14.22 -8.34 15.54
C ARG A 193 14.90 -7.30 14.66
N ASN A 194 14.33 -6.10 14.56
CA ASN A 194 14.91 -5.03 13.75
C ASN A 194 16.19 -4.47 14.41
N MET A 195 16.21 -4.34 15.74
CA MET A 195 17.40 -3.96 16.50
C MET A 195 18.55 -4.96 16.27
N GLU A 196 18.29 -6.26 16.34
CA GLU A 196 19.31 -7.30 16.09
C GLU A 196 19.94 -7.18 14.69
N LYS A 197 19.14 -6.82 13.68
CA LYS A 197 19.57 -6.83 12.28
C LYS A 197 20.09 -5.49 11.75
N TYR A 198 19.50 -4.40 12.22
CA TYR A 198 19.70 -3.06 11.66
C TYR A 198 20.21 -2.05 12.68
N ASP A 199 20.25 -2.41 13.97
CA ASP A 199 20.47 -1.47 15.09
C ASP A 199 19.48 -0.29 15.06
N ASN A 200 18.23 -0.57 14.65
CA ASN A 200 17.17 0.41 14.52
C ASN A 200 15.80 -0.29 14.70
N PRO A 201 14.91 0.19 15.59
CA PRO A 201 13.66 -0.51 15.91
C PRO A 201 12.66 -0.48 14.75
N ILE A 202 12.74 0.51 13.87
CA ILE A 202 11.82 0.67 12.74
C ILE A 202 12.22 -0.24 11.58
N GLY A 203 13.52 -0.34 11.31
CA GLY A 203 14.11 -1.04 10.18
C GLY A 203 15.37 -0.34 9.68
N PRO A 204 15.91 -0.69 8.51
CA PRO A 204 17.11 -0.05 8.01
C PRO A 204 16.84 1.43 7.68
N ASP A 205 17.76 2.30 8.06
CA ASP A 205 17.81 3.69 7.59
C ASP A 205 18.62 3.82 6.30
N SER A 206 18.67 5.04 5.76
CA SER A 206 19.36 5.34 4.50
C SER A 206 20.86 5.03 4.57
N GLN A 207 21.50 5.29 5.71
CA GLN A 207 22.93 5.03 5.91
C GLN A 207 23.23 3.53 5.97
N TRP A 208 22.41 2.76 6.66
CA TRP A 208 22.52 1.31 6.70
C TRP A 208 22.35 0.71 5.30
N LEU A 209 21.34 1.17 4.54
CA LEU A 209 21.11 0.72 3.16
C LEU A 209 22.29 1.05 2.25
N PHE A 210 22.85 2.24 2.39
CA PHE A 210 24.03 2.68 1.66
C PHE A 210 25.24 1.82 1.99
N ASN A 211 25.61 1.70 3.27
CA ASN A 211 26.77 0.93 3.72
C ASN A 211 26.68 -0.53 3.29
N LYS A 212 25.51 -1.16 3.43
CA LYS A 212 25.28 -2.54 2.99
C LYS A 212 25.43 -2.68 1.48
N THR A 213 24.84 -1.76 0.71
CA THR A 213 24.90 -1.81 -0.75
C THR A 213 26.31 -1.55 -1.26
N LYS A 214 27.01 -0.54 -0.70
CA LYS A 214 28.41 -0.24 -1.02
C LYS A 214 29.31 -1.43 -0.76
N LYS A 215 29.21 -2.04 0.43
CA LYS A 215 29.98 -3.25 0.78
C LYS A 215 29.72 -4.40 -0.19
N LYS A 216 28.46 -4.60 -0.61
CA LYS A 216 28.10 -5.62 -1.60
C LYS A 216 28.76 -5.33 -2.95
N LEU A 217 28.60 -4.12 -3.49
CA LEU A 217 29.13 -3.75 -4.82
C LEU A 217 30.66 -3.77 -4.86
N ILE A 218 31.33 -3.36 -3.78
CA ILE A 218 32.79 -3.47 -3.67
C ILE A 218 33.23 -4.94 -3.71
N LYS A 219 32.56 -5.81 -2.95
CA LYS A 219 32.85 -7.25 -2.95
C LYS A 219 32.63 -7.89 -4.33
N GLU A 220 31.64 -7.42 -5.07
CA GLU A 220 31.31 -7.91 -6.41
C GLU A 220 32.17 -7.26 -7.52
N GLY A 221 33.00 -6.28 -7.20
CA GLY A 221 33.80 -5.54 -8.19
C GLY A 221 32.96 -4.65 -9.13
N THR A 222 31.73 -4.33 -8.75
CA THR A 222 30.75 -3.57 -9.55
C THR A 222 30.45 -2.17 -8.99
N TYR A 223 31.20 -1.74 -7.97
CA TYR A 223 31.09 -0.39 -7.43
C TYR A 223 31.58 0.65 -8.45
N ILE A 224 30.72 1.62 -8.76
CA ILE A 224 31.01 2.72 -9.70
C ILE A 224 31.24 4.01 -8.90
N ASN A 225 30.20 4.49 -8.22
CA ASN A 225 30.22 5.67 -7.36
C ASN A 225 29.03 5.61 -6.37
N ASP A 226 29.00 6.56 -5.44
CA ASP A 226 27.99 6.64 -4.40
C ASP A 226 26.61 7.08 -4.93
N ASP A 227 26.57 7.88 -6.00
CA ASP A 227 25.35 8.32 -6.66
C ASP A 227 24.53 7.16 -7.24
N GLU A 228 25.18 6.15 -7.81
CA GLU A 228 24.52 4.94 -8.31
C GLU A 228 23.92 4.10 -7.17
N ILE A 229 24.55 4.13 -5.99
CA ILE A 229 24.01 3.49 -4.79
C ILE A 229 22.74 4.21 -4.34
N TRP A 230 22.78 5.54 -4.24
CA TRP A 230 21.61 6.33 -3.86
C TRP A 230 20.46 6.18 -4.86
N SER A 231 20.76 6.16 -6.16
CA SER A 231 19.78 5.88 -7.22
C SER A 231 19.14 4.49 -7.06
N SER A 232 19.95 3.48 -6.73
CA SER A 232 19.45 2.13 -6.43
C SER A 232 18.53 2.10 -5.21
N ILE A 233 18.85 2.87 -4.16
CA ILE A 233 18.04 2.96 -2.94
C ILE A 233 16.69 3.62 -3.25
N ILE A 234 16.67 4.76 -3.96
CA ILE A 234 15.42 5.43 -4.38
C ILE A 234 14.54 4.44 -5.16
N LYS A 235 15.10 3.78 -6.19
CA LYS A 235 14.36 2.83 -7.03
C LYS A 235 13.78 1.67 -6.21
N LYS A 236 14.56 1.09 -5.29
CA LYS A 236 14.10 -0.03 -4.44
C LYS A 236 13.03 0.40 -3.46
N SER A 237 13.15 1.58 -2.85
CA SER A 237 12.16 2.12 -1.91
C SER A 237 10.83 2.47 -2.59
N MET A 238 10.82 2.62 -3.91
CA MET A 238 9.61 2.87 -4.71
C MET A 238 9.03 1.61 -5.36
N LYS A 239 9.66 0.44 -5.19
CA LYS A 239 9.15 -0.81 -5.75
C LYS A 239 7.82 -1.18 -5.07
N LYS A 240 6.78 -1.35 -5.88
CA LYS A 240 5.48 -1.88 -5.47
C LYS A 240 5.50 -3.41 -5.59
N ASP A 241 4.68 -4.07 -4.80
CA ASP A 241 4.51 -5.52 -4.87
C ASP A 241 3.21 -5.82 -5.60
N ASP A 242 3.36 -6.28 -6.82
CA ASP A 242 2.28 -6.49 -7.77
C ASP A 242 1.44 -7.72 -7.41
N VAL A 243 2.04 -8.69 -6.71
CA VAL A 243 1.36 -9.91 -6.27
C VAL A 243 0.32 -9.59 -5.21
N ILE A 244 0.72 -8.90 -4.14
CA ILE A 244 -0.24 -8.51 -3.09
C ILE A 244 -1.25 -7.50 -3.60
N ASN A 245 -0.88 -6.62 -4.52
CA ASN A 245 -1.85 -5.71 -5.13
C ASN A 245 -2.93 -6.51 -5.88
N THR A 246 -2.53 -7.54 -6.64
CA THR A 246 -3.46 -8.39 -7.39
C THR A 246 -4.35 -9.23 -6.45
N LEU A 247 -3.76 -9.84 -5.41
CA LEU A 247 -4.51 -10.59 -4.39
C LEU A 247 -5.53 -9.73 -3.62
N LEU A 248 -5.35 -8.40 -3.63
CA LEU A 248 -6.23 -7.44 -2.99
C LEU A 248 -7.11 -6.66 -3.99
N GLY A 249 -7.14 -7.04 -5.28
CA GLY A 249 -7.98 -6.38 -6.29
C GLY A 249 -7.56 -4.93 -6.60
N LEU A 250 -6.27 -4.60 -6.46
CA LEU A 250 -5.75 -3.25 -6.66
C LEU A 250 -4.95 -3.13 -7.96
N ILE A 251 -5.49 -2.37 -8.91
CA ILE A 251 -4.77 -1.99 -10.14
C ILE A 251 -3.62 -1.04 -9.78
N HIS A 252 -2.42 -1.28 -10.34
CA HIS A 252 -1.19 -0.62 -9.92
C HIS A 252 -0.14 -0.47 -11.03
#